data_AF-A0A2D4KSK4-F1
#
_entry.id   AF-A0A2D4KSK4-F1
#
_cell.length_a   1.000
_cell.length_b   1.000
_cell.length_c   1.000
_cell.angle_alpha   90.00
_cell.angle_beta   90.00
_cell.angle_gamma   90.00
#
_symmetry.space_group_name_H-M   'P 1'
#
loop_
_entity.id
_entity.type
_entity.pdbx_description
1 polymer ?
#
loop_
_entity_poly.entity_id
_entity_poly.type
_entity_poly.pdbx_seq_one_letter_code
_entity_poly.pdbx_strand_id
1 'polypeptide(L)'
;TIKYKEKEIIILKQIPRRVRELRKDYHFLTNYLNKKNIPFRWITPKGILTTWNEKKIKIDDLSKAQELFEQLGGSEEEINSTDGLEGSSQEEFQQRTKN
;
A
#
# COMPACT_ATOMS: atom_id res chain seq x y z
N THR A 1 12.91 -4.19 21.38
CA THR A 1 13.37 -5.05 20.28
C THR A 1 13.47 -6.48 20.75
N ILE A 2 12.68 -7.39 20.20
CA ILE A 2 12.76 -8.81 20.56
C ILE A 2 13.83 -9.44 19.66
N LYS A 3 14.87 -10.03 20.26
CA LYS A 3 15.94 -10.73 19.53
C LYS A 3 15.83 -12.22 19.83
N TYR A 4 15.81 -13.05 18.80
CA TYR A 4 15.84 -14.51 18.93
C TYR A 4 16.94 -15.06 18.03
N LYS A 5 17.87 -15.83 18.60
CA LYS A 5 19.04 -16.38 17.89
C LYS A 5 19.75 -15.32 17.04
N GLU A 6 20.04 -14.16 17.65
CA GLU A 6 20.72 -13.00 17.02
C GLU A 6 19.97 -12.32 15.87
N LYS A 7 18.78 -12.80 15.51
CA LYS A 7 17.89 -12.16 14.54
C LYS A 7 16.91 -11.24 15.25
N GLU A 8 16.71 -10.06 14.68
CA GLU A 8 15.69 -9.12 15.13
C GLU A 8 14.31 -9.60 14.64
N ILE A 9 13.40 -9.85 15.58
CA ILE A 9 12.01 -10.19 15.27
C ILE A 9 11.19 -8.91 15.28
N ILE A 10 10.52 -8.65 14.16
CA ILE A 10 9.51 -7.60 14.03
C ILE A 10 8.15 -8.29 14.14
N ILE A 11 7.38 -7.95 15.17
CA ILE A 11 6.00 -8.42 15.31
C ILE A 11 5.11 -7.45 14.54
N LEU A 12 4.51 -7.93 13.45
CA LEU A 12 3.54 -7.18 12.66
C LEU A 12 2.13 -7.40 13.22
N LYS A 13 1.27 -6.39 13.06
CA LYS A 13 -0.14 -6.51 13.44
C LYS A 13 -0.81 -7.48 12.48
N GLN A 14 -1.50 -8.49 13.02
CA GLN A 14 -2.23 -9.44 12.19
C GLN A 14 -3.40 -8.72 11.49
N ILE A 15 -3.36 -8.70 10.15
CA ILE A 15 -4.46 -8.22 9.32
C ILE A 15 -5.36 -9.41 8.98
N PRO A 16 -6.70 -9.34 9.24
CA PRO A 16 -7.61 -10.43 8.90
C PRO A 16 -7.51 -10.82 7.42
N ARG A 17 -7.57 -12.13 7.13
CA ARG A 17 -7.44 -12.65 5.75
C ARG A 17 -8.41 -11.98 4.78
N ARG A 18 -9.67 -11.77 5.18
CA ARG A 18 -10.69 -11.08 4.37
C ARG A 18 -10.28 -9.66 3.96
N VAL A 19 -9.61 -8.93 4.85
CA VAL A 19 -9.13 -7.58 4.57
C VAL A 19 -7.97 -7.63 3.57
N ARG A 20 -7.06 -8.61 3.69
CA ARG A 20 -5.98 -8.80 2.72
C ARG A 20 -6.50 -9.09 1.32
N GLU A 21 -7.51 -9.95 1.20
CA GLU A 21 -8.13 -10.28 -0.08
C GLU A 21 -8.77 -9.05 -0.74
N LEU A 22 -9.48 -8.20 0.02
CA LEU A 22 -10.06 -6.94 -0.51
C LEU A 22 -9.01 -5.90 -0.95
N ARG A 23 -7.80 -5.96 -0.42
CA ARG A 23 -6.72 -5.02 -0.76
C ARG A 23 -5.95 -5.45 -2.00
N LYS A 24 -6.08 -6.71 -2.43
CA LYS A 24 -5.38 -7.22 -3.60
C LYS A 24 -5.67 -6.40 -4.85
N ASP A 25 -6.93 -6.00 -5.00
CA ASP A 25 -7.39 -5.21 -6.14
C ASP A 25 -6.69 -3.84 -6.24
N TYR A 26 -6.13 -3.31 -5.14
CA TYR A 26 -5.42 -2.03 -5.12
C TYR A 26 -3.90 -2.18 -5.24
N HIS A 27 -3.37 -3.39 -5.42
CA HIS A 27 -1.92 -3.61 -5.45
C HIS A 27 -1.24 -2.80 -6.54
N PHE A 28 -1.82 -2.72 -7.75
CA PHE A 28 -1.29 -1.92 -8.85
C PHE A 28 -0.99 -0.48 -8.42
N LEU A 29 -1.95 0.15 -7.74
CA LEU A 29 -1.83 1.52 -7.27
C LEU A 29 -0.80 1.62 -6.14
N THR A 30 -0.87 0.75 -5.13
CA THR A 30 0.08 0.82 -4.01
C THR A 30 1.52 0.58 -4.43
N ASN A 31 1.73 -0.29 -5.41
CA ASN A 31 3.04 -0.57 -5.99
C ASN A 31 3.58 0.66 -6.72
N TYR A 32 2.72 1.34 -7.49
CA TYR A 32 3.07 2.59 -8.14
C TYR A 32 3.41 3.69 -7.13
N LEU A 33 2.56 3.87 -6.11
CA LEU A 33 2.80 4.85 -5.05
C LEU A 33 4.10 4.56 -4.30
N ASN A 34 4.42 3.29 -4.03
CA ASN A 34 5.70 2.87 -3.46
C ASN A 34 6.88 3.22 -4.39
N LYS A 35 6.78 2.91 -5.69
CA LYS A 35 7.84 3.23 -6.68
C LYS A 35 8.11 4.73 -6.77
N LYS A 36 7.05 5.55 -6.74
CA LYS A 36 7.16 7.02 -6.75
C LYS A 36 7.46 7.61 -5.37
N ASN A 37 7.64 6.79 -4.34
CA ASN A 37 7.87 7.20 -2.96
C ASN A 37 6.79 8.16 -2.42
N ILE A 38 5.55 7.99 -2.88
CA ILE A 38 4.39 8.77 -2.44
C ILE A 38 3.83 8.13 -1.17
N PRO A 39 3.64 8.89 -0.08
CA PRO A 39 3.10 8.33 1.15
C PRO A 39 1.60 8.10 1.02
N PHE A 40 1.17 6.88 1.32
CA PHE A 40 -0.24 6.53 1.42
C PHE A 40 -0.56 5.80 2.73
N ARG A 41 -1.85 5.66 3.04
CA ARG A 41 -2.35 4.93 4.19
C ARG A 41 -3.57 4.10 3.83
N TRP A 42 -3.62 2.87 4.33
CA TRP A 42 -4.82 2.04 4.18
C TRP A 42 -5.96 2.50 5.07
N ILE A 43 -7.14 2.60 4.47
CA ILE A 43 -8.41 2.76 5.17
C ILE A 43 -8.97 1.36 5.40
N THR A 44 -9.27 1.03 6.66
CA THR A 44 -9.84 -0.28 6.98
C THR A 44 -11.37 -0.20 6.84
N PRO A 45 -12.04 -1.13 6.13
CA PRO A 45 -11.49 -2.36 5.55
C PRO A 45 -10.89 -2.21 4.14
N LYS A 46 -11.42 -1.28 3.32
CA LYS A 46 -11.05 -1.06 1.91
C LYS A 46 -10.81 0.43 1.67
N GLY A 47 -9.87 0.73 0.78
CA GLY A 47 -9.54 2.08 0.34
C GLY A 47 -8.18 2.60 0.81
N ILE A 48 -7.71 3.66 0.16
CA ILE A 48 -6.40 4.26 0.35
C ILE A 48 -6.55 5.77 0.54
N LEU A 49 -5.85 6.33 1.52
CA LEU A 49 -5.67 7.76 1.69
C LEU A 49 -4.25 8.10 1.25
N THR A 50 -4.11 8.90 0.19
CA THR A 50 -2.80 9.35 -0.30
C THR A 50 -2.71 10.87 -0.23
N THR A 51 -1.50 11.40 -0.11
CA THR A 51 -1.26 12.85 -0.27
C THR A 51 -0.53 13.06 -1.57
N TRP A 52 -1.19 13.71 -2.53
CA TRP A 52 -0.65 14.01 -3.85
C TRP A 52 -0.80 15.50 -4.14
N ASN A 53 0.28 16.15 -4.56
CA ASN A 53 0.33 17.61 -4.80
C ASN A 53 -0.27 18.42 -3.63
N GLU A 54 0.15 18.10 -2.40
CA GLU A 54 -0.33 18.74 -1.15
C GLU A 54 -1.83 18.56 -0.85
N LYS A 55 -2.55 17.80 -1.68
CA LYS A 55 -3.97 17.45 -1.50
C LYS A 55 -4.10 16.03 -0.96
N LYS A 56 -4.95 15.87 0.06
CA LYS A 56 -5.31 14.55 0.58
C LYS A 56 -6.42 13.98 -0.30
N ILE A 57 -6.13 12.85 -0.93
CA ILE A 57 -7.06 12.15 -1.82
C ILE A 57 -7.46 10.84 -1.14
N LYS A 58 -8.78 10.67 -0.96
CA LYS A 58 -9.37 9.45 -0.45
C LYS A 58 -9.87 8.62 -1.64
N ILE A 59 -9.42 7.38 -1.69
CA ILE A 59 -9.74 6.41 -2.73
C ILE A 59 -10.53 5.30 -2.06
N ASP A 60 -11.85 5.34 -2.20
CA ASP A 60 -12.79 4.36 -1.66
C ASP A 60 -13.03 3.20 -2.64
N ASP A 61 -12.96 3.50 -3.95
CA ASP A 61 -13.39 2.65 -5.04
C ASP A 61 -12.25 2.33 -5.99
N LEU A 62 -12.39 1.22 -6.73
CA LEU A 62 -11.40 0.79 -7.71
C LEU A 62 -11.32 1.76 -8.89
N SER A 63 -12.46 2.29 -9.34
CA SER A 63 -12.52 3.28 -10.43
C SER A 63 -11.71 4.54 -10.08
N LYS A 64 -11.88 5.08 -8.87
CA LYS A 64 -11.08 6.23 -8.39
C LYS A 64 -9.60 5.89 -8.27
N ALA A 65 -9.27 4.64 -7.94
CA ALA A 65 -7.88 4.19 -7.87
C ALA A 65 -7.23 4.19 -9.24
N GLN A 66 -7.98 3.76 -10.26
CA GLN A 66 -7.53 3.77 -11.65
C GLN A 66 -7.41 5.20 -12.19
N GLU A 67 -8.41 6.05 -11.98
CA GLU A 67 -8.35 7.48 -12.36
C GLU A 67 -7.11 8.16 -11.76
N LEU A 68 -6.81 7.89 -10.48
CA LEU A 68 -5.61 8.44 -9.84
C LEU A 68 -4.34 7.85 -10.45
N PHE A 69 -4.30 6.55 -10.75
CA PHE A 69 -3.16 5.92 -11.40
C PHE A 69 -2.87 6.55 -12.77
N GLU A 70 -3.90 6.76 -13.59
CA GLU A 70 -3.80 7.45 -14.88
C GLU A 70 -3.36 8.91 -14.71
N GLN A 71 -3.92 9.63 -13.74
CA GLN A 71 -3.54 11.02 -13.44
C GLN A 71 -2.07 11.15 -12.99
N LEU A 72 -1.53 10.11 -12.34
CA LEU A 72 -0.13 10.05 -11.96
C LEU A 72 0.81 9.69 -13.13
N GLY A 73 0.28 9.43 -14.33
CA GLY A 73 1.03 8.99 -15.50
C GLY A 73 1.42 7.51 -15.46
N GLY A 74 0.70 6.69 -14.68
CA GLY A 74 0.91 5.25 -14.63
C GLY A 74 0.63 4.63 -16.00
N SER A 75 1.55 3.81 -16.48
CA SER A 75 1.43 3.07 -17.75
C SER A 75 1.15 1.58 -17.47
N GLU A 76 0.41 0.90 -18.35
CA GLU A 76 0.09 -0.53 -18.20
C GLU A 76 1.33 -1.43 -18.05
N GLU A 77 2.47 -1.01 -18.61
CA GLU A 77 3.77 -1.69 -18.50
C GLU A 77 4.28 -1.76 -17.04
N GLU A 78 3.98 -0.75 -16.23
CA GLU A 78 4.36 -0.73 -14.82
C GLU A 78 3.46 -1.63 -13.95
N ILE A 79 2.25 -1.92 -14.42
CA ILE A 79 1.29 -2.82 -13.77
C ILE A 79 1.79 -4.26 -13.92
N ASN A 80 2.14 -4.67 -15.15
CA ASN A 80 2.58 -6.03 -15.48
C ASN A 80 3.95 -6.40 -14.88
N SER A 81 4.84 -5.43 -14.69
CA SER A 81 6.17 -5.68 -14.11
C SER A 81 6.15 -6.01 -12.60
N THR A 82 4.97 -5.97 -11.96
CA THR A 82 4.85 -5.98 -10.50
C THR A 82 4.03 -7.16 -9.96
N ASP A 83 3.92 -8.26 -10.70
CA ASP A 83 3.33 -9.52 -10.23
C ASP A 83 4.17 -10.25 -9.16
N GLY A 84 5.38 -9.76 -8.85
CA GLY A 84 6.33 -10.43 -7.93
C GLY A 84 6.69 -9.67 -6.64
N LEU A 85 6.19 -8.46 -6.43
CA LEU A 85 6.53 -7.66 -5.24
C LEU A 85 5.29 -7.54 -4.35
N GLU A 86 5.11 -8.51 -3.45
CA GLU A 86 4.21 -8.33 -2.30
C GLU A 86 4.59 -7.01 -1.60
N GLY A 87 3.63 -6.09 -1.51
CA GLY A 87 3.79 -4.69 -1.11
C GLY A 87 4.29 -4.46 0.32
N SER A 88 5.55 -4.81 0.58
CA SER A 88 6.13 -4.91 1.91
C SER A 88 6.38 -3.54 2.54
N SER A 89 6.93 -2.57 1.82
CA SER A 89 7.63 -1.49 2.53
C SER A 89 6.71 -0.52 3.30
N GLN A 90 5.79 0.20 2.65
CA GLN A 90 5.03 1.25 3.35
C GLN A 90 3.92 0.72 4.28
N GLU A 91 3.29 -0.41 3.94
CA GLU A 91 2.25 -1.01 4.78
C GLU A 91 2.83 -1.54 6.10
N GLU A 92 4.07 -2.08 6.08
CA GLU A 92 4.81 -2.46 7.28
C GLU A 92 5.23 -1.25 8.13
N PHE A 93 5.69 -0.15 7.51
CA PHE A 93 6.04 1.08 8.26
C PHE A 93 4.84 1.73 8.96
N GLN A 94 3.66 1.69 8.35
CA GLN A 94 2.44 2.21 8.98
C GLN A 94 2.00 1.41 10.21
N GLN A 95 2.37 0.13 10.30
CA GLN A 95 2.11 -0.67 11.48
C GLN A 95 3.05 -0.31 12.63
N ARG A 96 4.28 0.13 12.34
CA ARG A 96 5.27 0.54 13.35
C ARG A 96 4.93 1.86 14.05
N THR A 97 4.19 2.75 13.40
CA THR A 97 3.97 4.14 13.87
C THR A 97 2.69 4.36 14.67
N LYS A 98 1.95 3.30 15.03
CA LYS A 98 0.73 3.39 15.85
C LYS A 98 0.95 3.17 17.36
N ASN A 99 2.17 3.42 17.85
CA ASN A 99 2.52 3.35 19.27
C ASN A 99 2.69 4.75 19.87
#